data_AF-A0A815MYT5-F1
#
_entry.id   AF-A0A815MYT5-F1
#
_cell.length_a   1.000
_cell.length_b   1.000
_cell.length_c   1.000
_cell.angle_alpha   90.00
_cell.angle_beta   90.00
_cell.angle_gamma   90.00
#
_symmetry.space_group_name_H-M   'P 1'
#
loop_
_entity.id
_entity.type
_entity.pdbx_description
1 polymer ?
#
loop_
_entity_poly.entity_id
_entity_poly.type
_entity_poly.pdbx_seq_one_letter_code
_entity_poly.pdbx_strand_id
1 'polypeptide(L)'
;MCICDKNRYSNCFDYNHNMIYNCRGYNYCQNNGRCFQDNATCPTTTMCMCEKCYYGNKCQFNTKGFSLSLDAIFGYHIKPFISFFKQSKSVKITATLTFIMFIIGVISGLLSILIFRKKSSMIVGCGIYLLATSITSLLTIIIFTIKYWQLIFFQMNLITNRSFLYMNCLLIDMLLKFFLSSVDWLNACVAIERAITSLQGIKFNKLKSRYIAKRVIPIIFSLTILTYIHDPISRQLFDDEDEQRTWCIVNYSFQLKIFDRFINLFHFLTPFIINVLSSLIIIIKVFKTRTKTQKKVKNTTLFYVQIKRHKHLIIAPCILILLALPRLIISFLSKCMESTRDPWLFLSGYYISFVPSLLIFVVFVLPSKKYKEEFLILIRKKPRTTQ
;
A
#
# COMPACT_ATOMS: atom_id res chain seq x y z
N MET A 1 -24.60 -32.89 -9.93
CA MET A 1 -23.68 -31.74 -9.96
C MET A 1 -23.57 -31.26 -11.40
N CYS A 2 -23.46 -29.94 -11.64
CA CYS A 2 -23.32 -29.41 -13.00
C CYS A 2 -22.06 -28.55 -13.09
N ILE A 3 -21.23 -28.81 -14.10
CA ILE A 3 -20.06 -28.00 -14.44
C ILE A 3 -20.39 -27.24 -15.72
N CYS A 4 -20.21 -25.92 -15.70
CA CYS A 4 -20.35 -25.11 -16.91
C CYS A 4 -19.01 -25.04 -17.64
N ASP A 5 -19.00 -25.42 -18.91
CA ASP A 5 -17.85 -25.24 -19.80
C ASP A 5 -17.65 -23.75 -20.17
N LYS A 6 -16.48 -23.40 -20.71
CA LYS A 6 -16.10 -22.08 -21.22
C LYS A 6 -17.11 -21.52 -22.24
N ASN A 7 -17.83 -22.39 -22.94
CA ASN A 7 -18.89 -22.04 -23.89
C ASN A 7 -20.28 -21.81 -23.25
N ARG A 8 -20.37 -21.79 -21.91
CA ARG A 8 -21.61 -21.65 -21.12
C ARG A 8 -22.59 -22.82 -21.25
N TYR A 9 -22.14 -23.98 -21.73
CA TYR A 9 -22.91 -25.21 -21.68
C TYR A 9 -22.74 -25.87 -20.32
N SER A 10 -23.85 -26.31 -19.71
CA SER A 10 -23.83 -27.03 -18.43
C SER A 10 -23.78 -28.54 -18.67
N ASN A 11 -22.69 -29.18 -18.29
CA ASN A 11 -22.59 -30.63 -18.21
C ASN A 11 -23.00 -31.08 -16.80
N CYS A 12 -24.15 -31.72 -16.70
CA CYS A 12 -24.68 -32.24 -15.45
C CYS A 12 -24.45 -33.75 -15.34
N PHE A 13 -23.99 -34.21 -14.19
CA PHE A 13 -23.75 -35.62 -13.89
C PHE A 13 -24.20 -35.95 -12.47
N ASP A 14 -24.54 -37.20 -12.22
CA ASP A 14 -24.94 -37.67 -10.90
C ASP A 14 -23.76 -37.58 -9.93
N TYR A 15 -24.03 -36.96 -8.77
CA TYR A 15 -23.02 -36.67 -7.79
C TYR A 15 -23.07 -37.68 -6.64
N ASN A 16 -22.07 -38.55 -6.58
CA ASN A 16 -21.91 -39.50 -5.48
C ASN A 16 -20.92 -38.96 -4.44
N HIS A 17 -21.39 -38.74 -3.21
CA HIS A 17 -20.58 -38.21 -2.11
C HIS A 17 -19.43 -39.15 -1.69
N ASN A 18 -19.52 -40.43 -2.05
CA ASN A 18 -18.57 -41.47 -1.66
C ASN A 18 -17.50 -41.76 -2.73
N MET A 19 -17.59 -41.14 -3.92
CA MET A 19 -16.58 -41.30 -4.97
C MET A 19 -15.38 -40.40 -4.73
N ILE A 20 -14.18 -40.99 -4.70
CA ILE A 20 -12.91 -40.28 -4.62
C ILE A 20 -12.35 -40.15 -6.05
N TYR A 21 -12.35 -38.93 -6.59
CA TYR A 21 -11.79 -38.64 -7.91
C TYR A 21 -10.26 -38.49 -7.82
N ASN A 22 -9.53 -39.14 -8.73
CA ASN A 22 -8.07 -39.10 -8.77
C ASN A 22 -7.50 -37.95 -9.63
N CYS A 23 -8.34 -37.25 -10.40
CA CYS A 23 -8.02 -36.06 -11.20
C CYS A 23 -6.69 -36.13 -11.96
N ARG A 24 -6.49 -37.22 -12.72
CA ARG A 24 -5.27 -37.48 -13.52
C ARG A 24 -3.95 -37.56 -12.72
N GLY A 25 -4.01 -37.70 -11.39
CA GLY A 25 -2.84 -37.86 -10.50
C GLY A 25 -2.87 -36.94 -9.27
N TYR A 26 -2.13 -37.32 -8.22
CA TYR A 26 -2.08 -36.58 -6.94
C TYR A 26 -1.82 -35.07 -7.13
N ASN A 27 -2.72 -34.24 -6.59
CA ASN A 27 -2.59 -32.78 -6.40
C ASN A 27 -2.86 -31.84 -7.60
N TYR A 28 -3.85 -32.11 -8.46
CA TYR A 28 -4.29 -31.10 -9.46
C TYR A 28 -4.78 -29.80 -8.81
N CYS A 29 -5.55 -29.89 -7.73
CA CYS A 29 -6.00 -28.73 -6.95
C CYS A 29 -5.00 -28.40 -5.82
N GLN A 30 -4.62 -27.13 -5.72
CA GLN A 30 -3.72 -26.63 -4.67
C GLN A 30 -4.48 -26.25 -3.39
N ASN A 31 -3.75 -26.03 -2.29
CA ASN A 31 -4.28 -25.51 -1.02
C ASN A 31 -5.48 -26.28 -0.45
N ASN A 32 -5.44 -27.62 -0.52
CA ASN A 32 -6.52 -28.52 -0.09
C ASN A 32 -7.84 -28.34 -0.85
N GLY A 33 -7.81 -27.79 -2.07
CA GLY A 33 -8.97 -27.73 -2.94
C GLY A 33 -9.49 -29.13 -3.26
N ARG A 34 -10.82 -29.29 -3.24
CA ARG A 34 -11.47 -30.55 -3.64
C ARG A 34 -11.58 -30.61 -5.15
N CYS A 35 -11.13 -31.72 -5.73
CA CYS A 35 -11.19 -31.90 -7.17
C CYS A 35 -12.46 -32.65 -7.59
N PHE A 36 -13.04 -32.20 -8.69
CA PHE A 36 -14.18 -32.83 -9.36
C PHE A 36 -13.85 -33.06 -10.82
N GLN A 37 -14.35 -34.15 -11.37
CA GLN A 37 -14.23 -34.49 -12.78
C GLN A 37 -15.56 -35.01 -13.32
N ASP A 38 -15.81 -34.83 -14.61
CA ASP A 38 -17.03 -35.24 -15.31
C ASP A 38 -17.18 -36.76 -15.43
N ASN A 39 -16.08 -37.50 -15.59
CA ASN A 39 -16.10 -38.96 -15.73
C ASN A 39 -14.97 -39.60 -14.91
N ALA A 40 -15.28 -40.68 -14.18
CA ALA A 40 -14.32 -41.42 -13.35
C ALA A 40 -13.18 -42.06 -14.16
N THR A 41 -13.49 -42.57 -15.36
CA THR A 41 -12.59 -43.42 -16.15
C THR A 41 -11.86 -42.65 -17.25
N CYS A 42 -12.52 -41.66 -17.86
CA CYS A 42 -11.92 -40.81 -18.90
C CYS A 42 -12.38 -39.35 -18.73
N PRO A 43 -11.76 -38.61 -17.78
CA PRO A 43 -12.20 -37.25 -17.49
C PRO A 43 -11.87 -36.31 -18.65
N THR A 44 -12.87 -35.60 -19.17
CA THR A 44 -12.69 -34.55 -20.20
C THR A 44 -12.65 -33.15 -19.60
N THR A 45 -13.26 -32.95 -18.42
CA THR A 45 -13.24 -31.68 -17.69
C THR A 45 -12.97 -31.90 -16.20
N THR A 46 -12.08 -31.09 -15.64
CA THR A 46 -11.75 -31.09 -14.22
C THR A 46 -11.97 -29.71 -13.62
N MET A 47 -12.49 -29.65 -12.39
CA MET A 47 -12.75 -28.41 -11.68
C MET A 47 -12.29 -28.53 -10.23
N CYS A 48 -11.65 -27.47 -9.72
CA CYS A 48 -11.31 -27.36 -8.31
C CYS A 48 -12.36 -26.54 -7.55
N MET A 49 -12.88 -27.09 -6.46
CA MET A 49 -13.62 -26.34 -5.46
C MET A 49 -12.67 -25.93 -4.36
N CYS A 50 -12.45 -24.62 -4.26
CA CYS A 50 -11.48 -24.07 -3.33
C CYS A 50 -12.04 -23.98 -1.91
N GLU A 51 -11.16 -24.24 -0.95
CA GLU A 51 -11.42 -23.91 0.45
C GLU A 51 -11.60 -22.39 0.61
N LYS A 52 -12.25 -21.97 1.71
CA LYS A 52 -12.47 -20.55 1.98
C LYS A 52 -11.15 -19.77 1.93
N CYS A 53 -11.19 -18.59 1.31
CA CYS A 53 -10.06 -17.69 1.05
C CYS A 53 -9.07 -18.13 -0.02
N TYR A 54 -9.35 -19.21 -0.74
CA TYR A 54 -8.58 -19.63 -1.90
C TYR A 54 -9.43 -19.56 -3.16
N TYR A 55 -8.80 -19.23 -4.29
CA TYR A 55 -9.50 -19.09 -5.56
C TYR A 55 -8.53 -19.25 -6.75
N GLY A 56 -9.09 -19.22 -7.95
CA GLY A 56 -8.43 -19.56 -9.20
C GLY A 56 -8.76 -20.97 -9.64
N ASN A 57 -8.46 -21.32 -10.89
CA ASN A 57 -8.87 -22.60 -11.48
C ASN A 57 -8.29 -23.82 -10.74
N LYS A 58 -7.14 -23.64 -10.08
CA LYS A 58 -6.48 -24.67 -9.26
C LYS A 58 -6.37 -24.28 -7.78
N CYS A 59 -7.14 -23.28 -7.33
CA CYS A 59 -7.08 -22.75 -5.96
C CYS A 59 -5.70 -22.22 -5.54
N GLN A 60 -4.93 -21.73 -6.51
CA GLN A 60 -3.54 -21.33 -6.34
C GLN A 60 -3.36 -19.99 -5.62
N PHE A 61 -4.39 -19.14 -5.61
CA PHE A 61 -4.34 -17.84 -4.95
C PHE A 61 -4.91 -17.90 -3.53
N ASN A 62 -4.31 -17.12 -2.63
CA ASN A 62 -4.73 -16.99 -1.24
C ASN A 62 -4.97 -15.51 -0.91
N THR A 63 -6.14 -15.21 -0.34
CA THR A 63 -6.51 -13.86 0.11
C THR A 63 -6.54 -13.70 1.63
N LYS A 64 -5.94 -14.63 2.38
CA LYS A 64 -5.83 -14.51 3.84
C LYS A 64 -4.83 -13.42 4.22
N GLY A 65 -5.34 -12.30 4.75
CA GLY A 65 -4.56 -11.30 5.49
C GLY A 65 -4.02 -10.14 4.67
N PHE A 66 -2.94 -9.51 5.15
CA PHE A 66 -2.32 -8.29 4.59
C PHE A 66 -1.48 -8.52 3.32
N SER A 67 -1.30 -9.77 2.87
CA SER A 67 -0.33 -10.17 1.84
C SER A 67 -0.92 -10.22 0.41
N LEU A 68 -1.98 -9.47 0.15
CA LEU A 68 -2.61 -9.43 -1.17
C LEU A 68 -1.75 -8.64 -2.17
N SER A 69 -1.39 -9.28 -3.29
CA SER A 69 -0.80 -8.62 -4.45
C SER A 69 -1.90 -8.12 -5.40
N LEU A 70 -1.58 -7.07 -6.15
CA LEU A 70 -2.45 -6.57 -7.22
C LEU A 70 -2.73 -7.66 -8.27
N ASP A 71 -1.74 -8.51 -8.54
CA ASP A 71 -1.81 -9.65 -9.46
C ASP A 71 -2.92 -10.61 -9.06
N ALA A 72 -2.99 -10.95 -7.76
CA ALA A 72 -4.03 -11.79 -7.21
C ALA A 72 -5.41 -11.10 -7.28
N ILE A 73 -5.51 -9.85 -6.84
CA ILE A 73 -6.81 -9.12 -6.78
C ILE A 73 -7.38 -8.89 -8.18
N PHE A 74 -6.55 -8.48 -9.13
CA PHE A 74 -7.00 -7.87 -10.37
C PHE A 74 -6.66 -8.64 -11.64
N GLY A 75 -5.67 -9.54 -11.61
CA GLY A 75 -5.17 -10.18 -12.82
C GLY A 75 -6.24 -10.93 -13.62
N TYR A 76 -7.19 -11.60 -12.95
CA TYR A 76 -8.28 -12.33 -13.62
C TYR A 76 -9.23 -11.43 -14.43
N HIS A 77 -9.31 -10.14 -14.12
CA HIS A 77 -10.16 -9.21 -14.87
C HIS A 77 -9.57 -8.77 -16.22
N ILE A 78 -8.27 -9.05 -16.44
CA ILE A 78 -7.53 -8.69 -17.65
C ILE A 78 -7.51 -9.91 -18.57
N LYS A 79 -8.24 -9.87 -19.69
CA LYS A 79 -8.33 -11.00 -20.62
C LYS A 79 -7.05 -11.15 -21.46
N PRO A 80 -6.55 -12.38 -21.71
CA PRO A 80 -5.35 -12.57 -22.50
C PRO A 80 -5.68 -12.37 -23.99
N PHE A 81 -4.70 -11.98 -24.80
CA PHE A 81 -4.81 -11.81 -26.27
C PHE A 81 -5.89 -10.82 -26.75
N ILE A 82 -6.48 -10.03 -25.86
CA ILE A 82 -7.46 -8.99 -26.19
C ILE A 82 -6.79 -7.63 -26.04
N SER A 83 -6.88 -6.79 -27.07
CA SER A 83 -6.31 -5.44 -27.04
C SER A 83 -6.91 -4.59 -25.92
N PHE A 84 -6.11 -3.67 -25.38
CA PHE A 84 -6.46 -2.86 -24.21
C PHE A 84 -7.83 -2.15 -24.36
N PHE A 85 -8.11 -1.60 -25.55
CA PHE A 85 -9.37 -0.90 -25.84
C PHE A 85 -10.60 -1.81 -25.83
N LYS A 86 -10.43 -3.12 -26.00
CA LYS A 86 -11.50 -4.13 -25.94
C LYS A 86 -11.60 -4.84 -24.58
N GLN A 87 -10.73 -4.50 -23.62
CA GLN A 87 -10.78 -5.04 -22.27
C GLN A 87 -12.06 -4.63 -21.52
N SER A 88 -12.31 -5.31 -20.40
CA SER A 88 -13.47 -5.06 -19.54
C SER A 88 -13.54 -3.62 -19.02
N LYS A 89 -14.75 -3.16 -18.66
CA LYS A 89 -14.94 -1.84 -18.06
C LYS A 89 -14.08 -1.67 -16.80
N SER A 90 -13.92 -2.72 -16.00
CA SER A 90 -13.07 -2.72 -14.81
C SER A 90 -11.63 -2.33 -15.12
N VAL A 91 -11.01 -2.91 -16.17
CA VAL A 91 -9.65 -2.58 -16.62
C VAL A 91 -9.49 -1.13 -17.04
N LYS A 92 -10.49 -0.58 -17.74
CA LYS A 92 -10.47 0.83 -18.16
C LYS A 92 -10.59 1.79 -16.98
N ILE A 93 -11.48 1.48 -16.03
CA ILE A 93 -11.68 2.27 -14.81
C ILE A 93 -10.40 2.27 -13.96
N THR A 94 -9.81 1.10 -13.70
CA THR A 94 -8.57 1.01 -12.91
C THR A 94 -7.40 1.69 -13.60
N ALA A 95 -7.28 1.58 -14.92
CA ALA A 95 -6.23 2.27 -15.66
C ALA A 95 -6.35 3.79 -15.54
N THR A 96 -7.58 4.30 -15.66
CA THR A 96 -7.89 5.73 -15.50
C THR A 96 -7.56 6.19 -14.08
N LEU A 97 -7.94 5.41 -13.07
CA LEU A 97 -7.67 5.72 -11.67
C LEU A 97 -6.16 5.74 -11.38
N THR A 98 -5.42 4.72 -11.82
CA THR A 98 -3.95 4.66 -11.68
C THR A 98 -3.28 5.85 -12.35
N PHE A 99 -3.74 6.24 -13.54
CA PHE A 99 -3.20 7.41 -14.24
C PHE A 99 -3.45 8.71 -13.47
N ILE A 100 -4.66 8.91 -12.93
CA ILE A 100 -4.98 10.07 -12.09
C ILE A 100 -4.09 10.10 -10.84
N MET A 101 -3.92 8.97 -10.16
CA MET A 101 -3.03 8.85 -9.01
C MET A 101 -1.58 9.17 -9.37
N PHE A 102 -1.10 8.72 -10.51
CA PHE A 102 0.24 9.05 -11.00
C PHE A 102 0.43 10.56 -11.14
N ILE A 103 -0.49 11.25 -11.82
CA ILE A 103 -0.40 12.70 -12.02
C ILE A 103 -0.43 13.45 -10.68
N ILE A 104 -1.38 13.14 -9.81
CA ILE A 104 -1.50 13.76 -8.48
C ILE A 104 -0.23 13.51 -7.65
N GLY A 105 0.25 12.26 -7.62
CA GLY A 105 1.41 11.86 -6.86
C GLY A 105 2.70 12.51 -7.34
N VAL A 106 2.91 12.61 -8.65
CA VAL A 106 4.07 13.30 -9.24
C VAL A 106 4.06 14.78 -8.90
N ILE A 107 2.94 15.47 -9.09
CA ILE A 107 2.82 16.91 -8.76
C ILE A 107 3.07 17.13 -7.27
N SER A 108 2.38 16.37 -6.41
CA SER A 108 2.49 16.47 -4.95
C SER A 108 3.91 16.19 -4.46
N GLY A 109 4.55 15.13 -4.98
CA GLY A 109 5.91 14.74 -4.66
C GLY A 109 6.94 15.79 -5.09
N LEU A 110 6.89 16.25 -6.34
CA LEU A 110 7.83 17.24 -6.86
C LEU A 110 7.74 18.58 -6.12
N LEU A 111 6.52 19.09 -5.90
CA LEU A 111 6.32 20.34 -5.15
C LEU A 111 6.85 20.22 -3.71
N SER A 112 6.59 19.09 -3.05
CA SER A 112 7.06 18.83 -1.69
C SER A 112 8.60 18.75 -1.62
N ILE A 113 9.24 18.07 -2.58
CA ILE A 113 10.71 18.01 -2.68
C ILE A 113 11.30 19.40 -2.83
N LEU A 114 10.75 20.24 -3.73
CA LEU A 114 11.24 21.61 -3.94
C LEU A 114 11.18 22.45 -2.66
N ILE A 115 10.12 22.30 -1.86
CA ILE A 115 9.92 23.04 -0.61
C ILE A 115 10.83 22.52 0.51
N PHE A 116 10.89 21.20 0.71
CA PHE A 116 11.66 20.63 1.81
C PHE A 116 13.18 20.65 1.57
N ARG A 117 13.61 20.78 0.31
CA ARG A 117 15.02 20.99 -0.05
C ARG A 117 15.53 22.39 0.32
N LYS A 118 14.66 23.37 0.59
CA LYS A 118 15.08 24.71 1.02
C LYS A 118 15.81 24.65 2.37
N LYS A 119 16.87 25.47 2.50
CA LYS A 119 17.66 25.56 3.75
C LYS A 119 16.79 25.90 4.96
N SER A 120 15.77 26.75 4.78
CA SER A 120 14.80 27.13 5.82
C SER A 120 14.03 25.93 6.36
N SER A 121 13.66 24.96 5.50
CA SER A 121 12.98 23.73 5.88
C SER A 121 13.89 22.75 6.64
N MET A 122 15.18 22.67 6.27
CA MET A 122 16.15 21.73 6.84
C MET A 122 16.88 22.19 8.12
N ILE A 123 16.40 23.28 8.74
CA ILE A 123 16.96 23.78 10.01
C ILE A 123 16.85 22.73 11.14
N VAL A 124 15.81 21.89 11.09
CA VAL A 124 15.53 20.81 12.04
C VAL A 124 15.41 19.48 11.31
N GLY A 125 15.65 18.38 12.03
CA GLY A 125 15.52 17.01 11.54
C GLY A 125 14.17 16.72 10.87
N CYS A 126 13.08 17.34 11.36
CA CYS A 126 11.74 17.18 10.79
C CYS A 126 11.68 17.51 9.30
N GLY A 127 12.43 18.53 8.84
CA GLY A 127 12.50 18.87 7.41
C GLY A 127 13.25 17.83 6.59
N ILE A 128 14.23 17.15 7.18
CA ILE A 128 15.02 16.08 6.53
C ILE A 128 14.16 14.82 6.39
N TYR A 129 13.42 14.44 7.45
CA TYR A 129 12.45 13.35 7.36
C TYR A 129 11.39 13.63 6.30
N LEU A 130 10.84 14.86 6.24
CA LEU A 130 9.85 15.23 5.23
C LEU A 130 10.41 15.21 3.80
N LEU A 131 11.67 15.63 3.61
CA LEU A 131 12.34 15.52 2.32
C LEU A 131 12.49 14.06 1.90
N ALA A 132 12.99 13.20 2.80
CA ALA A 132 13.09 11.76 2.55
C ALA A 132 11.73 11.17 2.21
N THR A 133 10.70 11.44 3.03
CA THR A 133 9.32 10.98 2.80
C THR A 133 8.79 11.40 1.43
N SER A 134 9.11 12.61 0.97
CA SER A 134 8.67 13.10 -0.34
C SER A 134 9.34 12.39 -1.50
N ILE A 135 10.64 12.10 -1.40
CA ILE A 135 11.38 11.31 -2.40
C ILE A 135 10.85 9.87 -2.41
N THR A 136 10.73 9.25 -1.24
CA THR A 136 10.21 7.89 -1.07
C THR A 136 8.79 7.78 -1.64
N SER A 137 7.90 8.72 -1.33
CA SER A 137 6.53 8.72 -1.84
C SER A 137 6.45 8.87 -3.37
N LEU A 138 7.30 9.73 -3.96
CA LEU A 138 7.38 9.87 -5.42
C LEU A 138 7.82 8.55 -6.06
N LEU A 139 8.84 7.89 -5.52
CA LEU A 139 9.29 6.58 -5.97
C LEU A 139 8.20 5.52 -5.83
N THR A 140 7.45 5.51 -4.71
CA THR A 140 6.32 4.59 -4.51
C THR A 140 5.29 4.72 -5.64
N ILE A 141 4.88 5.95 -5.99
CA ILE A 141 3.87 6.18 -7.03
C ILE A 141 4.38 5.78 -8.41
N ILE A 142 5.65 6.05 -8.71
CA ILE A 142 6.28 5.62 -9.96
C ILE A 142 6.28 4.09 -10.05
N ILE A 143 6.76 3.40 -9.02
CA ILE A 143 6.84 1.93 -8.99
C ILE A 143 5.45 1.31 -9.04
N PHE A 144 4.46 1.86 -8.34
CA PHE A 144 3.08 1.39 -8.39
C PHE A 144 2.50 1.48 -9.80
N THR A 145 2.76 2.61 -10.49
CA THR A 145 2.31 2.82 -11.87
C THR A 145 3.01 1.83 -12.81
N ILE A 146 4.32 1.63 -12.66
CA ILE A 146 5.09 0.63 -13.42
C ILE A 146 4.51 -0.77 -13.19
N LYS A 147 4.25 -1.15 -11.94
CA LYS A 147 3.65 -2.43 -11.57
C LYS A 147 2.32 -2.65 -12.27
N TYR A 148 1.45 -1.65 -12.23
CA TYR A 148 0.13 -1.74 -12.86
C TYR A 148 0.24 -2.02 -14.35
N TRP A 149 1.08 -1.26 -15.07
CA TRP A 149 1.25 -1.45 -16.52
C TRP A 149 1.93 -2.77 -16.86
N GLN A 150 2.89 -3.22 -16.06
CA GLN A 150 3.50 -4.54 -16.22
C GLN A 150 2.46 -5.65 -16.05
N LEU A 151 1.61 -5.59 -15.04
CA LEU A 151 0.51 -6.54 -14.87
C LEU A 151 -0.40 -6.58 -16.12
N ILE A 152 -0.76 -5.41 -16.66
CA ILE A 152 -1.56 -5.32 -17.90
C ILE A 152 -0.83 -6.01 -19.07
N PHE A 153 0.45 -5.68 -19.30
CA PHE A 153 1.20 -6.24 -20.42
C PHE A 153 1.45 -7.74 -20.29
N PHE A 154 1.68 -8.24 -19.08
CA PHE A 154 1.85 -9.66 -18.81
C PHE A 154 0.55 -10.42 -19.02
N GLN A 155 -0.56 -9.97 -18.43
CA GLN A 155 -1.84 -10.68 -18.54
C GLN A 155 -2.48 -10.56 -19.93
N MET A 156 -2.15 -9.54 -20.71
CA MET A 156 -2.52 -9.45 -22.13
C MET A 156 -1.62 -10.28 -23.05
N ASN A 157 -0.60 -10.94 -22.51
CA ASN A 157 0.41 -11.71 -23.24
C ASN A 157 1.22 -10.89 -24.27
N LEU A 158 1.48 -9.61 -23.97
CA LEU A 158 2.30 -8.73 -24.81
C LEU A 158 3.80 -8.86 -24.49
N ILE A 159 4.14 -9.23 -23.26
CA ILE A 159 5.52 -9.49 -22.84
C ILE A 159 5.59 -10.91 -22.32
N THR A 160 6.31 -11.77 -23.04
CA THR A 160 6.43 -13.21 -22.77
C THR A 160 7.80 -13.62 -22.22
N ASN A 161 8.74 -12.68 -22.10
CA ASN A 161 10.09 -12.99 -21.62
C ASN A 161 10.04 -13.50 -20.17
N ARG A 162 10.26 -14.80 -19.98
CA ARG A 162 10.16 -15.49 -18.69
C ARG A 162 11.12 -14.93 -17.65
N SER A 163 12.35 -14.59 -18.03
CA SER A 163 13.34 -14.00 -17.11
C SER A 163 12.88 -12.64 -16.61
N PHE A 164 12.33 -11.80 -17.49
CA PHE A 164 11.79 -10.49 -17.11
C PHE A 164 10.57 -10.63 -16.19
N LEU A 165 9.64 -11.53 -16.52
CA LEU A 165 8.48 -11.86 -15.68
C LEU A 165 8.89 -12.33 -14.29
N TYR A 166 9.90 -13.21 -14.22
CA TYR A 166 10.41 -13.74 -12.96
C TYR A 166 11.05 -12.64 -12.11
N MET A 167 11.97 -11.86 -12.68
CA MET A 167 12.61 -10.75 -11.96
C MET A 167 11.59 -9.71 -11.48
N ASN A 168 10.56 -9.43 -12.29
CA ASN A 168 9.47 -8.57 -11.87
C ASN A 168 8.70 -9.14 -10.68
N CYS A 169 8.31 -10.42 -10.77
CA CYS A 169 7.60 -11.14 -9.73
C CYS A 169 8.34 -11.07 -8.40
N LEU A 170 9.67 -11.26 -8.40
CA LEU A 170 10.50 -11.21 -7.20
C LEU A 170 10.59 -9.80 -6.59
N LEU A 171 10.87 -8.78 -7.42
CA LEU A 171 11.33 -7.49 -6.92
C LEU A 171 10.21 -6.48 -6.68
N ILE A 172 9.21 -6.38 -7.56
CA ILE A 172 8.37 -5.18 -7.59
C ILE A 172 7.46 -5.06 -6.37
N ASP A 173 6.93 -6.18 -5.89
CA ASP A 173 6.10 -6.23 -4.70
C ASP A 173 6.90 -5.94 -3.43
N MET A 174 8.10 -6.53 -3.32
CA MET A 174 9.01 -6.26 -2.22
C MET A 174 9.36 -4.77 -2.16
N LEU A 175 9.71 -4.16 -3.31
CA LEU A 175 10.01 -2.74 -3.39
C LEU A 175 8.82 -1.87 -2.96
N LEU A 176 7.60 -2.19 -3.42
CA LEU A 176 6.40 -1.45 -3.01
C LEU A 176 6.15 -1.54 -1.50
N LYS A 177 6.24 -2.75 -0.92
CA LYS A 177 6.10 -2.96 0.53
C LYS A 177 7.16 -2.17 1.30
N PHE A 178 8.42 -2.24 0.85
CA PHE A 178 9.54 -1.49 1.42
C PHE A 178 9.29 0.02 1.41
N PHE A 179 8.92 0.60 0.26
CA PHE A 179 8.73 2.04 0.14
C PHE A 179 7.52 2.53 0.95
N LEU A 180 6.38 1.81 0.91
CA LEU A 180 5.20 2.14 1.71
C LEU A 180 5.51 2.13 3.21
N SER A 181 6.12 1.06 3.71
CA SER A 181 6.48 0.95 5.13
C SER A 181 7.51 1.99 5.54
N SER A 182 8.46 2.32 4.67
CA SER A 182 9.41 3.40 4.92
C SER A 182 8.73 4.76 5.05
N VAL A 183 7.73 5.05 4.22
CA VAL A 183 6.92 6.28 4.33
C VAL A 183 6.22 6.33 5.69
N ASP A 184 5.63 5.23 6.15
CA ASP A 184 4.94 5.16 7.45
C ASP A 184 5.91 5.42 8.61
N TRP A 185 7.08 4.80 8.60
CA TRP A 185 8.12 5.01 9.62
C TRP A 185 8.69 6.43 9.61
N LEU A 186 8.94 7.02 8.44
CA LEU A 186 9.41 8.40 8.33
C LEU A 186 8.35 9.38 8.84
N ASN A 187 7.06 9.15 8.56
CA ASN A 187 5.95 9.92 9.10
C ASN A 187 5.87 9.80 10.63
N ALA A 188 6.09 8.61 11.18
CA ALA A 188 6.19 8.41 12.62
C ALA A 188 7.37 9.20 13.24
N CYS A 189 8.53 9.24 12.58
CA CYS A 189 9.65 10.08 13.01
C CYS A 189 9.30 11.58 13.00
N VAL A 190 8.57 12.05 11.98
CA VAL A 190 8.05 13.42 11.93
C VAL A 190 7.14 13.72 13.14
N ALA A 191 6.25 12.78 13.48
CA ALA A 191 5.35 12.93 14.62
C ALA A 191 6.11 12.97 15.96
N ILE A 192 7.08 12.06 16.16
CA ILE A 192 7.95 12.03 17.34
C ILE A 192 8.71 13.34 17.47
N GLU A 193 9.35 13.82 16.40
CA GLU A 193 10.16 15.03 16.47
C GLU A 193 9.30 16.26 16.77
N ARG A 194 8.10 16.34 16.19
CA ARG A 194 7.11 17.39 16.52
C ARG A 194 6.68 17.33 18.00
N ALA A 195 6.45 16.13 18.54
CA ALA A 195 6.13 15.96 19.95
C ALA A 195 7.29 16.40 20.85
N ILE A 196 8.54 15.97 20.57
CA ILE A 196 9.73 16.38 21.32
C ILE A 196 9.95 17.90 21.24
N THR A 197 9.78 18.50 20.06
CA THR A 197 9.89 19.95 19.86
C THR A 197 8.88 20.68 20.75
N SER A 198 7.64 20.17 20.84
CA SER A 198 6.61 20.75 21.71
C SER A 198 6.89 20.60 23.21
N LEU A 199 7.57 19.51 23.61
CA LEU A 199 7.93 19.25 25.00
C LEU A 199 9.13 20.09 25.46
N GLN A 200 10.18 20.17 24.64
CA GLN A 200 11.43 20.85 24.97
C GLN A 200 11.38 22.37 24.72
N GLY A 201 10.55 22.83 23.78
CA GLY A 201 10.38 24.27 23.49
C GLY A 201 11.71 24.96 23.19
N ILE A 202 12.07 25.96 24.01
CA ILE A 202 13.31 26.75 23.85
C ILE A 202 14.57 25.89 24.05
N LYS A 203 14.50 24.83 24.86
CA LYS A 203 15.64 23.93 25.12
C LYS A 203 15.90 22.93 23.97
N PHE A 204 15.10 22.97 22.90
CA PHE A 204 15.24 22.03 21.78
C PHE A 204 16.53 22.29 20.99
N ASN A 205 17.42 21.29 20.96
CA ASN A 205 18.67 21.38 20.22
C ASN A 205 18.48 20.97 18.75
N LYS A 206 18.42 21.98 17.87
CA LYS A 206 18.22 21.82 16.42
C LYS A 206 19.36 21.07 15.73
N LEU A 207 20.61 21.30 16.15
CA LEU A 207 21.79 20.64 15.58
C LEU A 207 21.78 19.14 15.89
N LYS A 208 21.49 18.78 17.14
CA LYS A 208 21.34 17.38 17.55
C LYS A 208 20.19 16.69 16.80
N SER A 209 19.05 17.35 16.63
CA SER A 209 17.91 16.78 15.90
C SER A 209 18.26 16.51 14.42
N ARG A 210 18.96 17.44 13.75
CA ARG A 210 19.46 17.26 12.39
C ARG A 210 20.46 16.10 12.28
N TYR A 211 21.37 15.97 13.24
CA TYR A 211 22.33 14.87 13.28
C TYR A 211 21.64 13.51 13.43
N ILE A 212 20.67 13.41 14.35
CA ILE A 212 19.88 12.18 14.56
C ILE A 212 19.12 11.82 13.29
N ALA A 213 18.43 12.77 12.65
CA ALA A 213 17.64 12.50 11.45
C ALA A 213 18.47 11.88 10.32
N LYS A 214 19.70 12.39 10.08
CA LYS A 214 20.59 11.85 9.06
C LYS A 214 21.02 10.40 9.31
N ARG A 215 21.05 9.94 10.56
CA ARG A 215 21.41 8.55 10.91
C ARG A 215 20.20 7.62 10.97
N VAL A 216 19.06 8.12 11.46
CA VAL A 216 17.83 7.33 11.59
C VAL A 216 17.25 6.96 10.23
N ILE A 217 17.28 7.87 9.24
CA ILE A 217 16.76 7.59 7.89
C ILE A 217 17.39 6.34 7.24
N PRO A 218 18.72 6.22 7.11
CA PRO A 218 19.32 5.01 6.54
C PRO A 218 19.06 3.77 7.40
N ILE A 219 19.01 3.89 8.73
CA ILE A 219 18.65 2.77 9.61
C ILE A 219 17.24 2.26 9.33
N ILE A 220 16.25 3.16 9.15
CA ILE A 220 14.88 2.78 8.80
C ILE A 220 14.84 2.03 7.47
N PHE A 221 15.53 2.53 6.45
CA PHE A 221 15.60 1.84 5.16
C PHE A 221 16.26 0.46 5.29
N SER A 222 17.37 0.33 6.03
CA SER A 222 18.01 -0.96 6.24
C SER A 222 17.12 -1.96 7.00
N LEU A 223 16.42 -1.52 8.05
CA LEU A 223 15.54 -2.42 8.82
C LEU A 223 14.30 -2.83 8.03
N THR A 224 13.72 -1.91 7.25
CA THR A 224 12.54 -2.20 6.41
C THR A 224 12.88 -3.14 5.25
N ILE A 225 14.05 -3.01 4.61
CA ILE A 225 14.43 -3.96 3.55
C ILE A 225 14.70 -5.36 4.10
N LEU A 226 15.38 -5.46 5.24
CA LEU A 226 15.71 -6.75 5.87
C LEU A 226 14.45 -7.52 6.30
N THR A 227 13.42 -6.82 6.76
CA THR A 227 12.15 -7.42 7.20
C THR A 227 11.27 -7.92 6.06
N TYR A 228 11.50 -7.48 4.82
CA TYR A 228 10.76 -7.95 3.63
C TYR A 228 11.53 -8.94 2.75
N ILE A 229 12.75 -9.33 3.13
CA ILE A 229 13.61 -10.21 2.32
C ILE A 229 13.03 -11.62 2.14
N HIS A 230 12.13 -12.07 3.02
CA HIS A 230 11.46 -13.37 2.91
C HIS A 230 10.45 -13.44 1.76
N ASP A 231 9.93 -12.29 1.32
CA ASP A 231 8.92 -12.18 0.27
C ASP A 231 9.44 -12.69 -1.09
N PRO A 232 10.56 -12.20 -1.66
CA PRO A 232 11.07 -12.68 -2.94
C PRO A 232 11.43 -14.17 -2.91
N ILE A 233 11.97 -14.69 -1.79
CA ILE A 233 12.39 -16.09 -1.69
C ILE A 233 11.20 -17.06 -1.84
N SER A 234 10.00 -16.60 -1.49
CA SER A 234 8.78 -17.43 -1.51
C SER A 234 7.94 -17.25 -2.77
N ARG A 235 8.45 -16.50 -3.76
CA ARG A 235 7.73 -16.20 -5.01
C ARG A 235 8.17 -17.10 -6.14
N GLN A 236 7.20 -17.52 -6.93
CA GLN A 236 7.42 -18.36 -8.10
C GLN A 236 6.46 -17.99 -9.22
N LEU A 237 6.87 -18.28 -10.46
CA LEU A 237 5.98 -18.24 -11.60
C LEU A 237 5.16 -19.53 -11.68
N PHE A 238 3.88 -19.38 -11.98
CA PHE A 238 2.96 -20.48 -12.18
C PHE A 238 2.30 -20.34 -13.54
N ASP A 239 2.54 -21.32 -14.42
CA ASP A 239 1.95 -21.35 -15.76
C ASP A 239 0.61 -22.08 -15.71
N ASP A 240 -0.46 -21.36 -16.06
CA ASP A 240 -1.80 -21.88 -16.23
C ASP A 240 -2.03 -22.20 -17.71
N GLU A 241 -1.75 -23.44 -18.10
CA GLU A 241 -1.93 -23.95 -19.46
C GLU A 241 -3.38 -23.83 -19.96
N ASP A 242 -4.35 -23.98 -19.05
CA ASP A 242 -5.78 -23.95 -19.37
C ASP A 242 -6.24 -22.54 -19.76
N GLU A 243 -5.64 -21.50 -19.16
CA GLU A 243 -5.91 -20.09 -19.49
C GLU A 243 -4.84 -19.44 -20.37
N GLN A 244 -3.77 -20.16 -20.70
CA GLN A 244 -2.60 -19.66 -21.41
C GLN A 244 -2.01 -18.39 -20.76
N ARG A 245 -1.80 -18.44 -19.44
CA ARG A 245 -1.33 -17.31 -18.62
C ARG A 245 -0.24 -17.71 -17.65
N THR A 246 0.71 -16.80 -17.42
CA THR A 246 1.71 -16.93 -16.35
C THR A 246 1.35 -16.02 -15.18
N TRP A 247 1.39 -16.57 -13.97
CA TRP A 247 1.05 -15.89 -12.73
C TRP A 247 2.26 -15.77 -11.82
N CYS A 248 2.37 -14.64 -11.10
CA CYS A 248 3.27 -14.52 -9.97
C CYS A 248 2.52 -14.93 -8.70
N ILE A 249 2.85 -16.10 -8.15
CA ILE A 249 2.22 -16.61 -6.93
C ILE A 249 3.22 -16.62 -5.78
N VAL A 250 2.69 -16.46 -4.56
CA VAL A 250 3.48 -16.55 -3.33
C VAL A 250 3.16 -17.87 -2.66
N ASN A 251 4.16 -18.72 -2.46
CA ASN A 251 4.02 -20.01 -1.80
C ASN A 251 4.82 -20.04 -0.48
N TYR A 252 4.26 -19.40 0.54
CA TYR A 252 4.87 -19.42 1.87
C TYR A 252 4.70 -20.78 2.57
N SER A 253 5.75 -21.22 3.25
CA SER A 253 5.63 -22.23 4.32
C SER A 253 4.75 -21.70 5.47
N PHE A 254 4.20 -22.59 6.29
CA PHE A 254 3.33 -22.19 7.41
C PHE A 254 4.00 -21.15 8.35
N GLN A 255 5.28 -21.35 8.68
CA GLN A 255 6.06 -20.44 9.51
C GLN A 255 6.23 -19.07 8.83
N LEU A 256 6.54 -19.05 7.53
CA LEU A 256 6.69 -17.81 6.77
C LEU A 256 5.37 -17.05 6.60
N LYS A 257 4.22 -17.75 6.52
CA LYS A 257 2.89 -17.11 6.52
C LYS A 257 2.64 -16.33 7.82
N ILE A 258 3.01 -16.92 8.96
CA ILE A 258 2.87 -16.27 10.27
C ILE A 258 3.81 -15.06 10.36
N PHE A 259 5.06 -15.24 9.94
CA PHE A 259 6.06 -14.18 9.94
C PHE A 259 5.64 -12.99 9.05
N ASP A 260 5.24 -13.25 7.80
CA ASP A 260 4.79 -12.20 6.87
C ASP A 260 3.58 -11.42 7.45
N ARG A 261 2.61 -12.12 8.04
CA ARG A 261 1.48 -11.48 8.70
C ARG A 261 1.93 -10.60 9.87
N PHE A 262 2.83 -11.09 10.70
CA PHE A 262 3.37 -10.34 11.84
C PHE A 262 4.12 -9.09 11.37
N ILE A 263 5.01 -9.22 10.39
CA ILE A 263 5.80 -8.11 9.83
C ILE A 263 4.87 -7.05 9.23
N ASN A 264 3.91 -7.44 8.39
CA ASN A 264 2.97 -6.48 7.79
C ASN A 264 2.15 -5.75 8.87
N LEU A 265 1.71 -6.45 9.91
CA LEU A 265 0.99 -5.85 11.04
C LEU A 265 1.91 -4.91 11.85
N PHE A 266 3.15 -5.31 12.10
CA PHE A 266 4.14 -4.52 12.83
C PHE A 266 4.47 -3.21 12.11
N HIS A 267 4.78 -3.26 10.81
CA HIS A 267 5.11 -2.08 10.00
C HIS A 267 3.93 -1.14 9.82
N PHE A 268 2.71 -1.65 9.90
CA PHE A 268 1.51 -0.83 9.83
C PHE A 268 1.11 -0.24 11.21
N LEU A 269 1.01 -1.09 12.24
CA LEU A 269 0.43 -0.72 13.53
C LEU A 269 1.40 0.10 14.38
N THR A 270 2.71 -0.16 14.31
CA THR A 270 3.69 0.55 15.13
C THR A 270 3.77 2.03 14.76
N PRO A 271 3.96 2.42 13.48
CA PRO A 271 3.89 3.82 13.07
C PRO A 271 2.53 4.46 13.38
N PHE A 272 1.43 3.72 13.22
CA PHE A 272 0.09 4.20 13.55
C PHE A 272 -0.03 4.58 15.04
N ILE A 273 0.35 3.68 15.96
CA ILE A 273 0.33 3.93 17.40
C ILE A 273 1.23 5.12 17.75
N ILE A 274 2.43 5.22 17.17
CA ILE A 274 3.34 6.35 17.39
C ILE A 274 2.67 7.68 16.99
N ASN A 275 1.98 7.73 15.85
CA ASN A 275 1.27 8.92 15.40
C ASN A 275 0.13 9.31 16.36
N VAL A 276 -0.64 8.34 16.85
CA VAL A 276 -1.70 8.57 17.86
C VAL A 276 -1.10 9.12 19.14
N LEU A 277 -0.10 8.43 19.72
CA LEU A 277 0.54 8.83 20.97
C LEU A 277 1.21 10.21 20.87
N SER A 278 1.93 10.47 19.77
CA SER A 278 2.56 11.78 19.52
C SER A 278 1.53 12.90 19.46
N SER A 279 0.37 12.64 18.83
CA SER A 279 -0.74 13.60 18.76
C SER A 279 -1.33 13.89 20.14
N LEU A 280 -1.57 12.84 20.93
CA LEU A 280 -2.08 12.97 22.31
C LEU A 280 -1.11 13.78 23.18
N ILE A 281 0.19 13.52 23.09
CA ILE A 281 1.23 14.27 23.82
C ILE A 281 1.16 15.77 23.48
N ILE A 282 1.05 16.12 22.19
CA ILE A 282 0.95 17.52 21.75
C ILE A 282 -0.32 18.17 22.30
N ILE A 283 -1.47 17.49 22.22
CA ILE A 283 -2.75 18.00 22.73
C ILE A 283 -2.68 18.24 24.24
N ILE A 284 -2.18 17.27 25.01
CA ILE A 284 -2.02 17.37 26.48
C ILE A 284 -1.07 18.52 26.84
N LYS A 285 0.03 18.69 26.11
CA LYS A 285 0.99 19.78 26.35
C LYS A 285 0.38 21.15 26.09
N VAL A 286 -0.41 21.30 25.03
CA VAL A 286 -1.15 22.53 24.74
C VAL A 286 -2.13 22.81 25.89
N PHE A 287 -2.87 21.81 26.34
CA PHE A 287 -3.81 21.94 27.45
C PHE A 287 -3.13 22.31 28.79
N LYS A 288 -2.01 21.67 29.14
CA LYS A 288 -1.25 21.98 30.36
C LYS A 288 -0.59 23.36 30.33
N THR A 289 -0.14 23.82 29.16
CA THR A 289 0.38 25.19 29.01
C THR A 289 -0.74 26.19 29.30
N ARG A 290 -1.95 25.95 28.77
CA ARG A 290 -3.13 26.77 29.04
C ARG A 290 -3.48 26.88 30.54
N THR A 291 -3.50 25.76 31.28
CA THR A 291 -3.84 25.79 32.72
C THR A 291 -2.82 26.55 33.56
N LYS A 292 -1.54 26.52 33.20
CA LYS A 292 -0.49 27.29 33.88
C LYS A 292 -0.53 28.79 33.56
N THR A 293 -0.91 29.17 32.35
CA THR A 293 -0.91 30.59 31.92
C THR A 293 -2.24 31.30 32.20
N GLN A 294 -3.36 30.60 32.40
CA GLN A 294 -4.67 31.20 32.66
C GLN A 294 -5.19 30.92 34.08
N LYS A 295 -4.86 31.80 35.04
CA LYS A 295 -5.69 31.96 36.25
C LYS A 295 -6.85 32.95 36.07
N LYS A 296 -7.00 33.68 34.94
CA LYS A 296 -7.94 34.84 34.89
C LYS A 296 -8.66 35.24 33.58
N VAL A 297 -8.74 34.45 32.50
CA VAL A 297 -9.42 34.91 31.25
C VAL A 297 -10.34 33.87 30.59
N LYS A 298 -11.50 34.33 30.06
CA LYS A 298 -12.59 33.56 29.41
C LYS A 298 -12.09 32.46 28.46
N ASN A 299 -12.66 31.27 28.64
CA ASN A 299 -12.14 29.98 28.19
C ASN A 299 -12.17 29.70 26.67
N THR A 300 -13.11 30.25 25.91
CA THR A 300 -13.37 29.80 24.52
C THR A 300 -12.52 30.53 23.47
N THR A 301 -12.28 31.82 23.62
CA THR A 301 -11.54 32.65 22.65
C THR A 301 -10.03 32.36 22.66
N LEU A 302 -9.42 32.12 23.83
CA LEU A 302 -7.99 31.77 23.91
C LEU A 302 -7.70 30.34 23.42
N PHE A 303 -8.65 29.41 23.60
CA PHE A 303 -8.56 28.04 23.10
C PHE A 303 -8.46 28.02 21.58
N TYR A 304 -9.32 28.77 20.91
CA TYR A 304 -9.27 28.94 19.46
C TYR A 304 -7.92 29.51 19.00
N VAL A 305 -7.35 30.49 19.72
CA VAL A 305 -6.05 31.09 19.38
C VAL A 305 -4.88 30.11 19.56
N GLN A 306 -4.84 29.33 20.64
CA GLN A 306 -3.76 28.34 20.86
C GLN A 306 -3.87 27.13 19.92
N ILE A 307 -5.08 26.63 19.67
CA ILE A 307 -5.30 25.61 18.64
C ILE A 307 -4.92 26.18 17.27
N LYS A 308 -5.30 27.40 16.92
CA LYS A 308 -4.90 28.03 15.66
C LYS A 308 -3.38 28.18 15.53
N ARG A 309 -2.65 28.31 16.65
CA ARG A 309 -1.18 28.37 16.69
C ARG A 309 -0.53 26.99 16.50
N HIS A 310 -1.12 25.91 17.03
CA HIS A 310 -0.61 24.53 16.95
C HIS A 310 -1.35 23.63 15.95
N LYS A 311 -2.31 24.18 15.18
CA LYS A 311 -3.19 23.47 14.22
C LYS A 311 -2.39 22.59 13.26
N HIS A 312 -1.28 23.09 12.76
CA HIS A 312 -0.40 22.38 11.82
C HIS A 312 0.29 21.13 12.42
N LEU A 313 0.45 21.08 13.75
CA LEU A 313 1.06 19.93 14.44
C LEU A 313 0.07 18.79 14.66
N ILE A 314 -1.24 19.10 14.74
CA ILE A 314 -2.31 18.13 15.02
C ILE A 314 -2.97 17.64 13.72
N ILE A 315 -3.12 18.51 12.72
CA ILE A 315 -3.81 18.17 11.46
C ILE A 315 -3.13 17.02 10.71
N ALA A 316 -1.81 17.09 10.54
CA ALA A 316 -1.11 16.08 9.75
C ALA A 316 -1.26 14.67 10.35
N PRO A 317 -0.99 14.44 11.66
CA PRO A 317 -1.26 13.16 12.29
C PRO A 317 -2.74 12.72 12.24
N CYS A 318 -3.70 13.62 12.45
CA CYS A 318 -5.12 13.27 12.37
C CYS A 318 -5.53 12.84 10.96
N ILE A 319 -5.03 13.51 9.92
CA ILE A 319 -5.28 13.10 8.52
C ILE A 319 -4.63 11.74 8.26
N LEU A 320 -3.40 11.50 8.73
CA LEU A 320 -2.74 10.20 8.56
C LEU A 320 -3.50 9.07 9.26
N ILE A 321 -4.02 9.31 10.47
CA ILE A 321 -4.89 8.36 11.18
C ILE A 321 -6.15 8.08 10.36
N LEU A 322 -6.83 9.13 9.88
CA LEU A 322 -8.03 8.99 9.06
C LEU A 322 -7.78 8.19 7.78
N LEU A 323 -6.64 8.41 7.13
CA LEU A 323 -6.24 7.68 5.92
C LEU A 323 -5.86 6.22 6.20
N ALA A 324 -5.36 5.91 7.40
CA ALA A 324 -4.96 4.57 7.80
C ALA A 324 -6.15 3.70 8.28
N LEU A 325 -7.22 4.31 8.79
CA LEU A 325 -8.39 3.61 9.36
C LEU A 325 -9.11 2.68 8.37
N PRO A 326 -9.38 3.05 7.11
CA PRO A 326 -10.01 2.13 6.16
C PRO A 326 -9.17 0.88 5.91
N ARG A 327 -7.84 1.00 5.88
CA ARG A 327 -6.92 -0.14 5.71
C ARG A 327 -6.97 -1.08 6.92
N LEU A 328 -7.07 -0.54 8.14
CA LEU A 328 -7.31 -1.33 9.35
C LEU A 328 -8.64 -2.09 9.28
N ILE A 329 -9.71 -1.38 8.95
CA ILE A 329 -11.06 -1.96 8.87
C ILE A 329 -11.07 -3.10 7.85
N ILE A 330 -10.59 -2.86 6.62
CA ILE A 330 -10.55 -3.91 5.60
C ILE A 330 -9.67 -5.06 6.05
N SER A 331 -8.49 -4.82 6.61
CA SER A 331 -7.59 -5.93 6.94
C SER A 331 -7.98 -6.75 8.17
N PHE A 332 -8.76 -6.20 9.11
CA PHE A 332 -9.18 -6.91 10.32
C PHE A 332 -10.64 -7.39 10.26
N LEU A 333 -11.52 -6.69 9.53
CA LEU A 333 -12.95 -6.99 9.46
C LEU A 333 -13.37 -7.63 8.13
N SER A 334 -12.64 -7.43 7.02
CA SER A 334 -12.99 -8.14 5.79
C SER A 334 -12.64 -9.62 5.95
N LYS A 335 -13.65 -10.48 5.79
CA LYS A 335 -13.45 -11.87 5.42
C LYS A 335 -12.67 -11.85 4.10
N CYS A 336 -11.69 -12.75 3.96
CA CYS A 336 -10.90 -12.95 2.76
C CYS A 336 -11.75 -13.01 1.47
N MET A 337 -11.16 -12.70 0.30
CA MET A 337 -11.88 -12.81 -0.97
C MET A 337 -12.19 -14.29 -1.27
N GLU A 338 -13.47 -14.64 -1.33
CA GLU A 338 -13.95 -16.00 -1.64
C GLU A 338 -14.11 -16.23 -3.16
N SER A 339 -14.24 -15.17 -3.96
CA SER A 339 -14.40 -15.27 -5.42
C SER A 339 -13.86 -14.05 -6.16
N THR A 340 -13.42 -14.24 -7.40
CA THR A 340 -12.94 -13.18 -8.33
C THR A 340 -14.06 -12.28 -8.85
N ARG A 341 -15.34 -12.59 -8.57
CA ARG A 341 -16.48 -11.84 -9.13
C ARG A 341 -16.64 -10.43 -8.54
N ASP A 342 -16.16 -10.19 -7.32
CA ASP A 342 -16.28 -8.89 -6.65
C ASP A 342 -14.94 -8.45 -6.02
N PRO A 343 -14.00 -7.92 -6.84
CA PRO A 343 -12.68 -7.50 -6.36
C PRO A 343 -12.68 -6.14 -5.66
N TRP A 344 -13.79 -5.38 -5.72
CA TRP A 344 -13.77 -3.93 -5.52
C TRP A 344 -13.41 -3.52 -4.10
N LEU A 345 -13.80 -4.30 -3.09
CA LEU A 345 -13.42 -4.03 -1.71
C LEU A 345 -11.91 -4.15 -1.50
N PHE A 346 -11.28 -5.22 -2.00
CA PHE A 346 -9.84 -5.44 -1.87
C PHE A 346 -9.04 -4.48 -2.75
N LEU A 347 -9.54 -4.20 -3.95
CA LEU A 347 -8.92 -3.26 -4.86
C LEU A 347 -8.96 -1.84 -4.31
N SER A 348 -10.08 -1.40 -3.72
CA SER A 348 -10.17 -0.09 -3.06
C SER A 348 -9.23 -0.02 -1.86
N GLY A 349 -9.17 -1.06 -1.02
CA GLY A 349 -8.21 -1.14 0.09
C GLY A 349 -6.75 -1.05 -0.39
N TYR A 350 -6.42 -1.72 -1.50
CA TYR A 350 -5.10 -1.65 -2.11
C TYR A 350 -4.76 -0.22 -2.56
N TYR A 351 -5.66 0.45 -3.29
CA TYR A 351 -5.44 1.82 -3.75
C TYR A 351 -5.39 2.84 -2.60
N ILE A 352 -6.22 2.66 -1.56
CA ILE A 352 -6.21 3.49 -0.36
C ILE A 352 -4.84 3.48 0.33
N SER A 353 -4.12 2.34 0.29
CA SER A 353 -2.79 2.24 0.90
C SER A 353 -1.76 3.23 0.31
N PHE A 354 -1.97 3.73 -0.92
CA PHE A 354 -1.10 4.69 -1.57
C PHE A 354 -1.52 6.15 -1.34
N VAL A 355 -2.71 6.40 -0.80
CA VAL A 355 -3.25 7.76 -0.58
C VAL A 355 -2.35 8.62 0.31
N PRO A 356 -1.74 8.12 1.41
CA PRO A 356 -0.77 8.90 2.18
C PRO A 356 0.40 9.42 1.34
N SER A 357 0.93 8.61 0.41
CA SER A 357 2.00 8.99 -0.50
C SER A 357 1.54 10.03 -1.54
N LEU A 358 0.28 9.98 -1.98
CA LEU A 358 -0.31 10.98 -2.89
C LEU A 358 -0.47 12.34 -2.21
N LEU A 359 -0.88 12.35 -0.95
CA LEU A 359 -1.31 13.57 -0.25
C LEU A 359 -0.21 14.24 0.57
N ILE A 360 1.06 13.88 0.38
CA ILE A 360 2.15 14.42 1.21
C ILE A 360 2.21 15.97 1.21
N PHE A 361 1.99 16.60 0.06
CA PHE A 361 1.90 18.06 -0.05
C PHE A 361 0.72 18.61 0.76
N VAL A 362 -0.45 18.01 0.59
CA VAL A 362 -1.70 18.44 1.26
C VAL A 362 -1.61 18.24 2.78
N VAL A 363 -0.98 17.17 3.23
CA VAL A 363 -0.84 16.80 4.64
C VAL A 363 0.19 17.68 5.35
N PHE A 364 1.34 17.92 4.73
CA PHE A 364 2.46 18.55 5.43
C PHE A 364 2.74 20.00 5.04
N VAL A 365 2.50 20.39 3.78
CA VAL A 365 2.79 21.75 3.31
C VAL A 365 1.62 22.68 3.60
N LEU A 366 0.42 22.36 3.12
CA LEU A 366 -0.74 23.27 3.22
C LEU A 366 -1.12 23.69 4.65
N PRO A 367 -1.08 22.81 5.67
CA PRO A 367 -1.44 23.19 7.04
C PRO A 367 -0.34 24.02 7.73
N SER A 368 0.90 23.95 7.25
CA SER A 368 2.07 24.59 7.88
C SER A 368 2.27 26.00 7.32
N LYS A 369 2.19 27.03 8.18
CA LYS A 369 2.46 28.43 7.78
C LYS A 369 3.83 28.57 7.13
N LYS A 370 4.86 28.00 7.76
CA LYS A 370 6.25 28.04 7.30
C LYS A 370 6.42 27.46 5.89
N TYR A 371 5.86 26.27 5.65
CA TYR A 371 6.02 25.61 4.34
C TYR A 371 5.11 26.23 3.27
N LYS A 372 3.94 26.73 3.67
CA LYS A 372 3.04 27.46 2.79
C LYS A 372 3.66 28.79 2.31
N GLU A 373 4.38 29.50 3.18
CA GLU A 373 5.11 30.72 2.79
C GLU A 373 6.19 30.42 1.74
N GLU A 374 6.99 29.37 1.94
CA GLU A 374 7.97 28.91 0.95
C GLU A 374 7.32 28.54 -0.39
N PHE A 375 6.16 27.89 -0.36
CA PHE A 375 5.39 27.58 -1.57
C PHE A 375 4.91 28.84 -2.29
N LEU A 376 4.38 29.83 -1.56
CA LEU A 376 3.94 31.10 -2.13
C LEU A 376 5.10 31.89 -2.75
N ILE A 377 6.28 31.86 -2.12
CA ILE A 377 7.50 32.47 -2.67
C ILE A 377 7.89 31.77 -3.98
N LEU A 378 7.78 30.43 -4.02
CA LEU A 378 8.09 29.63 -5.22
C LEU A 378 7.14 29.95 -6.39
N ILE A 379 5.84 30.15 -6.12
CA ILE A 379 4.87 30.57 -7.16
C ILE A 379 5.08 32.02 -7.60
N ARG A 380 5.38 32.92 -6.66
CA ARG A 380 5.55 34.36 -6.97
C ARG A 380 6.84 34.66 -7.74
N LYS A 381 7.88 33.84 -7.61
CA LYS A 381 9.04 33.89 -8.51
C LYS A 381 8.68 33.28 -9.87
N LYS A 382 8.00 34.06 -10.72
CA LYS A 382 8.01 33.80 -12.18
C LYS A 382 9.48 33.79 -12.67
N PRO A 383 9.82 32.97 -13.68
CA PRO A 383 11.18 32.87 -14.17
C PRO A 383 11.62 34.26 -14.67
N ARG A 384 12.83 34.69 -14.31
CA ARG A 384 13.52 35.71 -15.09
C ARG A 384 13.67 35.11 -16.49
N THR A 385 12.82 35.52 -17.42
CA THR A 385 13.12 35.44 -18.85
C THR A 385 14.46 36.14 -19.03
N THR A 386 15.47 35.33 -19.29
CA THR A 386 16.80 35.77 -19.73
C THR A 386 16.62 36.55 -21.02
N GLN A 387 16.84 37.86 -20.95
CA GLN A 387 17.27 38.68 -22.09
C GLN A 387 18.69 38.31 -22.47
#